data_AF-A0A256IAF0-F1
#
_entry.id   AF-A0A256IAF0-F1
#
_cell.length_a   1.000
_cell.length_b   1.000
_cell.length_c   1.000
_cell.angle_alpha   90.00
_cell.angle_beta   90.00
_cell.angle_gamma   90.00
#
_symmetry.space_group_name_H-M   'P 1'
#
loop_
_entity.id
_entity.type
_entity.pdbx_description
1 polymer ?
#
loop_
_entity_poly.entity_id
_entity_poly.type
_entity_poly.pdbx_seq_one_letter_code
_entity_poly.pdbx_strand_id
1 'polypeptide(L)'
;MRRVLTLSVVAAIALLSLGVGGVAAGPVADSVAPSQTADSVASGPTDVAAGDVPRSATAAECDAGDGTEVVGCWNGTHYEAELSFNQSDGLNESELEALTHLTMARVEHIRERPFREDVPVETVSREEFMNDSAGGNNSSEAFRRWNDQVWEALFVVGEEENANDEIDSVFGGAVSGFYSPAQDRIVLVVAEGE
;
A
#
# COMPACT_ATOMS: atom_id res chain seq x y z
N MET A 1 -29.21 52.50 28.09
CA MET A 1 -30.05 51.30 28.28
C MET A 1 -29.55 50.22 27.34
N ARG A 2 -28.88 49.20 27.88
CA ARG A 2 -28.32 48.06 27.14
C ARG A 2 -29.48 47.15 26.70
N ARG A 3 -29.51 46.72 25.43
CA ARG A 3 -30.32 45.58 24.98
C ARG A 3 -29.37 44.54 24.39
N VAL A 4 -29.23 43.44 25.12
CA VAL A 4 -28.44 42.26 24.80
C VAL A 4 -29.32 41.36 23.91
N LEU A 5 -28.87 41.05 22.70
CA LEU A 5 -29.46 40.05 21.83
C LEU A 5 -28.74 38.72 22.08
N THR A 6 -29.40 37.82 22.78
CA THR A 6 -29.00 36.43 22.97
C THR A 6 -29.36 35.63 21.72
N LEU A 7 -28.37 35.12 20.99
CA LEU A 7 -28.56 34.06 19.99
C LEU A 7 -28.60 32.71 20.70
N SER A 8 -29.73 32.00 20.58
CA SER A 8 -29.88 30.62 21.07
C SER A 8 -29.42 29.64 19.98
N VAL A 9 -28.40 28.86 20.30
CA VAL A 9 -27.91 27.70 19.54
C VAL A 9 -28.85 26.51 19.76
N VAL A 10 -29.30 25.86 18.69
CA VAL A 10 -29.98 24.56 18.76
C VAL A 10 -29.22 23.59 17.87
N ALA A 11 -28.51 22.65 18.51
CA ALA A 11 -27.86 21.52 17.89
C ALA A 11 -28.85 20.35 17.79
N ALA A 12 -28.97 19.75 16.60
CA ALA A 12 -29.73 18.52 16.39
C ALA A 12 -28.77 17.44 15.90
N ILE A 13 -28.48 16.45 16.76
CA ILE A 13 -27.70 15.26 16.45
C ILE A 13 -28.70 14.12 16.21
N ALA A 14 -28.75 13.60 14.99
CA ALA A 14 -29.52 12.41 14.64
C ALA A 14 -28.61 11.18 14.63
N LEU A 15 -28.77 10.33 15.64
CA LEU A 15 -28.17 8.98 15.74
C LEU A 15 -29.01 8.00 14.91
N LEU A 16 -28.41 7.39 13.89
CA LEU A 16 -29.03 6.32 13.11
C LEU A 16 -28.38 4.98 13.50
N SER A 17 -29.15 4.13 14.18
CA SER A 17 -28.81 2.77 14.57
C SER A 17 -29.61 1.76 13.73
N LEU A 18 -28.90 0.94 12.95
CA LEU A 18 -29.37 -0.24 12.21
C LEU A 18 -28.16 -1.20 12.16
N GLY A 19 -28.19 -2.48 12.53
CA GLY A 19 -29.21 -3.40 12.97
C GLY A 19 -28.51 -4.76 13.16
N VAL A 20 -28.88 -5.48 14.22
CA VAL A 20 -28.36 -6.81 14.57
C VAL A 20 -29.08 -7.89 13.76
N GLY A 21 -28.33 -8.89 13.28
CA GLY A 21 -28.82 -10.21 12.85
C GLY A 21 -27.61 -11.07 12.46
N GLY A 22 -27.37 -12.28 12.95
CA GLY A 22 -28.26 -13.27 13.54
C GLY A 22 -28.11 -14.58 12.75
N VAL A 23 -27.27 -15.47 13.26
CA VAL A 23 -26.84 -16.82 12.81
C VAL A 23 -27.88 -17.74 12.14
N ALA A 24 -27.42 -18.61 11.23
CA ALA A 24 -28.03 -19.92 10.99
C ALA A 24 -27.02 -20.92 10.37
N ALA A 25 -26.64 -21.94 11.15
CA ALA A 25 -25.92 -23.13 10.72
C ALA A 25 -26.88 -24.33 10.75
N GLY A 26 -26.73 -25.24 9.78
CA GLY A 26 -27.29 -26.60 9.79
C GLY A 26 -27.73 -27.09 8.40
N PRO A 27 -27.98 -28.40 8.22
CA PRO A 27 -27.30 -29.55 8.78
C PRO A 27 -26.79 -30.53 7.69
N VAL A 28 -25.97 -31.47 8.14
CA VAL A 28 -25.51 -32.66 7.40
C VAL A 28 -26.67 -33.58 7.00
N ALA A 29 -26.64 -34.09 5.77
CA ALA A 29 -27.52 -35.17 5.33
C ALA A 29 -26.66 -36.36 4.91
N ASP A 30 -26.72 -37.39 5.75
CA ASP A 30 -26.20 -38.74 5.56
C ASP A 30 -27.19 -39.52 4.68
N SER A 31 -26.72 -40.17 3.63
CA SER A 31 -27.51 -41.20 2.93
C SER A 31 -26.58 -42.24 2.30
N VAL A 32 -26.55 -43.41 2.93
CA VAL A 32 -25.81 -44.60 2.54
C VAL A 32 -26.78 -45.65 1.96
N ALA A 33 -26.26 -46.39 0.95
CA ALA A 33 -26.55 -47.79 0.56
C ALA A 33 -27.30 -48.01 -0.79
N PRO A 34 -27.18 -49.20 -1.41
CA PRO A 34 -26.01 -49.64 -2.19
C PRO A 34 -26.41 -50.29 -3.55
N SER A 35 -25.47 -50.54 -4.47
CA SER A 35 -25.36 -51.82 -5.22
C SER A 35 -24.16 -51.86 -6.16
N GLN A 36 -23.57 -53.05 -6.21
CA GLN A 36 -22.32 -53.43 -6.84
C GLN A 36 -22.45 -53.57 -8.36
N THR A 37 -21.40 -53.20 -9.09
CA THR A 37 -20.76 -54.07 -10.10
C THR A 37 -19.33 -53.57 -10.33
N ALA A 38 -18.36 -54.46 -10.12
CA ALA A 38 -16.98 -54.28 -10.54
C ALA A 38 -16.92 -54.26 -12.07
N ASP A 39 -16.18 -53.32 -12.67
CA ASP A 39 -15.04 -53.68 -13.52
C ASP A 39 -14.12 -52.47 -13.79
N SER A 40 -12.88 -52.83 -14.03
CA SER A 40 -11.66 -52.04 -14.15
C SER A 40 -11.72 -50.85 -15.12
N VAL A 41 -11.33 -49.64 -14.70
CA VAL A 41 -10.83 -48.60 -15.61
C VAL A 41 -9.71 -47.78 -14.97
N ALA A 42 -8.62 -47.67 -15.73
CA ALA A 42 -7.37 -46.95 -15.56
C ALA A 42 -7.34 -45.72 -14.63
N SER A 43 -6.24 -45.61 -13.86
CA SER A 43 -5.71 -44.35 -13.36
C SER A 43 -5.31 -43.45 -14.53
N GLY A 44 -6.25 -42.65 -15.02
CA GLY A 44 -5.95 -41.42 -15.75
C GLY A 44 -5.92 -40.25 -14.76
N PRO A 45 -5.01 -39.28 -14.91
CA PRO A 45 -5.08 -38.06 -14.11
C PRO A 45 -6.41 -37.38 -14.47
N THR A 46 -7.26 -37.23 -13.47
CA THR A 46 -8.45 -36.41 -13.60
C THR A 46 -7.96 -34.97 -13.49
N ASP A 47 -7.66 -34.36 -14.63
CA ASP A 47 -7.41 -32.92 -14.73
C ASP A 47 -8.71 -32.19 -14.32
N VAL A 48 -8.85 -32.00 -13.02
CA VAL A 48 -9.55 -30.83 -12.51
C VAL A 48 -8.77 -29.63 -13.05
N ALA A 49 -9.42 -28.81 -13.88
CA ALA A 49 -8.89 -27.53 -14.31
C ALA A 49 -8.73 -26.63 -13.08
N ALA A 50 -7.67 -26.87 -12.31
CA ALA A 50 -7.06 -25.88 -11.46
C ALA A 50 -6.64 -24.76 -12.40
N GLY A 51 -7.10 -23.53 -12.15
CA GLY A 51 -6.43 -22.38 -12.75
C GLY A 51 -4.96 -22.53 -12.42
N ASP A 52 -4.12 -22.59 -13.47
CA ASP A 52 -2.72 -22.95 -13.34
C ASP A 52 -2.07 -21.99 -12.34
N VAL A 53 -1.72 -22.51 -11.17
CA VAL A 53 -1.09 -21.69 -10.13
C VAL A 53 0.38 -21.59 -10.53
N PRO A 54 0.91 -20.37 -10.77
CA PRO A 54 2.29 -20.21 -11.20
C PRO A 54 3.25 -20.89 -10.23
N ARG A 55 4.16 -21.70 -10.77
CA ARG A 55 5.15 -22.42 -9.97
C ARG A 55 6.32 -21.49 -9.64
N SER A 56 6.92 -21.64 -8.46
CA SER A 56 8.17 -20.93 -8.13
C SER A 56 9.32 -21.38 -9.01
N ALA A 57 10.01 -20.43 -9.62
CA ALA A 57 11.16 -20.65 -10.48
C ALA A 57 12.43 -21.04 -9.70
N THR A 58 13.27 -21.81 -10.36
CA THR A 58 14.68 -22.01 -10.00
C THR A 58 15.55 -20.89 -10.58
N ALA A 59 16.74 -20.67 -10.02
CA ALA A 59 17.65 -19.64 -10.50
C ALA A 59 18.00 -19.78 -12.00
N ALA A 60 18.16 -21.02 -12.49
CA ALA A 60 18.45 -21.27 -13.91
C ALA A 60 17.27 -20.98 -14.85
N GLU A 61 16.03 -21.01 -14.34
CA GLU A 61 14.83 -20.69 -15.11
C GLU A 61 14.61 -19.16 -15.19
N CYS A 62 15.09 -18.39 -14.22
CA CYS A 62 14.95 -16.92 -14.24
C CYS A 62 15.72 -16.24 -15.37
N ASP A 63 16.84 -16.80 -15.80
CA ASP A 63 17.61 -16.27 -16.94
C ASP A 63 16.81 -16.31 -18.26
N ALA A 64 15.70 -17.05 -18.32
CA ALA A 64 14.94 -17.28 -19.54
C ALA A 64 13.95 -16.16 -19.92
N GLY A 65 13.63 -15.22 -19.03
CA GLY A 65 12.80 -14.04 -19.33
C GLY A 65 11.81 -13.59 -18.25
N ASP A 66 10.97 -12.63 -18.60
CA ASP A 66 9.95 -11.93 -17.78
C ASP A 66 8.54 -12.57 -17.87
N GLY A 67 8.50 -13.88 -18.13
CA GLY A 67 7.25 -14.63 -18.28
C GLY A 67 6.43 -14.69 -16.99
N THR A 68 5.11 -14.69 -17.11
CA THR A 68 4.16 -14.77 -15.97
C THR A 68 3.82 -16.20 -15.57
N GLU A 69 4.44 -17.20 -16.20
CA GLU A 69 4.20 -18.62 -15.99
C GLU A 69 4.84 -19.13 -14.68
N VAL A 70 5.89 -18.43 -14.23
CA VAL A 70 6.61 -18.72 -13.00
C VAL A 70 6.60 -17.51 -12.07
N VAL A 71 6.89 -17.75 -10.79
CA VAL A 71 7.03 -16.69 -9.78
C VAL A 71 8.40 -16.72 -9.14
N GLY A 72 8.87 -15.57 -8.68
CA GLY A 72 10.17 -15.47 -8.04
C GLY A 72 11.28 -15.09 -9.01
N CYS A 73 10.93 -14.59 -10.19
CA CYS A 73 11.84 -14.05 -11.19
C CYS A 73 11.33 -12.70 -11.66
N TRP A 74 12.19 -11.69 -11.66
CA TRP A 74 11.87 -10.42 -12.30
C TRP A 74 13.08 -9.90 -13.05
N ASN A 75 12.94 -9.65 -14.36
CA ASN A 75 14.00 -9.12 -15.22
C ASN A 75 15.34 -9.87 -15.07
N GLY A 76 15.30 -11.21 -15.08
CA GLY A 76 16.46 -12.08 -14.88
C GLY A 76 16.93 -12.24 -13.43
N THR A 77 16.33 -11.53 -12.47
CA THR A 77 16.70 -11.60 -11.05
C THR A 77 15.86 -12.62 -10.31
N HIS A 78 16.50 -13.65 -9.74
CA HIS A 78 15.84 -14.64 -8.88
C HIS A 78 15.67 -14.13 -7.44
N TYR A 79 14.63 -14.58 -6.74
CA TYR A 79 14.32 -14.11 -5.38
C TYR A 79 15.42 -14.41 -4.34
N GLU A 80 16.28 -15.43 -4.58
CA GLU A 80 17.44 -15.77 -3.74
C GLU A 80 18.73 -15.08 -4.17
N ALA A 81 18.70 -14.24 -5.21
CA ALA A 81 19.88 -13.51 -5.64
C ALA A 81 20.40 -12.58 -4.55
N GLU A 82 21.72 -12.42 -4.54
CA GLU A 82 22.44 -11.53 -3.64
C GLU A 82 22.94 -10.32 -4.43
N LEU A 83 22.80 -9.12 -3.84
CA LEU A 83 23.30 -7.87 -4.41
C LEU A 83 24.54 -7.43 -3.62
N SER A 84 25.61 -7.08 -4.33
CA SER A 84 26.91 -6.75 -3.74
C SER A 84 27.33 -5.30 -3.98
N PHE A 85 26.43 -4.35 -3.75
CA PHE A 85 26.74 -2.92 -3.80
C PHE A 85 27.02 -2.35 -2.41
N ASN A 86 27.79 -1.26 -2.37
CA ASN A 86 28.03 -0.47 -1.17
C ASN A 86 26.92 0.58 -1.05
N GLN A 87 26.37 0.77 0.16
CA GLN A 87 25.24 1.68 0.41
C GLN A 87 25.64 2.90 1.24
N SER A 88 26.95 3.10 1.46
CA SER A 88 27.44 4.14 2.38
C SER A 88 27.25 5.56 1.84
N ASP A 89 27.09 5.70 0.54
CA ASP A 89 26.84 6.92 -0.22
C ASP A 89 25.43 6.98 -0.81
N GLY A 90 24.52 6.11 -0.37
CA GLY A 90 23.19 5.95 -0.95
C GLY A 90 23.17 4.87 -2.05
N LEU A 91 22.05 4.80 -2.78
CA LEU A 91 21.91 3.92 -3.95
C LEU A 91 21.82 4.80 -5.18
N ASN A 92 22.64 4.53 -6.19
CA ASN A 92 22.43 5.15 -7.49
C ASN A 92 21.20 4.54 -8.19
N GLU A 93 20.73 5.18 -9.27
CA GLU A 93 19.53 4.76 -10.01
C GLU A 93 19.57 3.28 -10.45
N SER A 94 20.73 2.80 -10.92
CA SER A 94 20.87 1.40 -11.36
C SER A 94 20.93 0.41 -10.19
N GLU A 95 21.47 0.80 -9.03
CA GLU A 95 21.48 -0.02 -7.82
C GLU A 95 20.08 -0.09 -7.19
N LEU A 96 19.34 1.03 -7.22
CA LEU A 96 17.95 1.10 -6.81
C LEU A 96 17.06 0.24 -7.72
N GLU A 97 17.27 0.28 -9.03
CA GLU A 97 16.59 -0.57 -10.00
C GLU A 97 16.88 -2.06 -9.73
N ALA A 98 18.15 -2.45 -9.56
CA ALA A 98 18.53 -3.83 -9.25
C ALA A 98 17.91 -4.31 -7.92
N LEU A 99 17.88 -3.46 -6.89
CA LEU A 99 17.22 -3.76 -5.63
C LEU A 99 15.70 -3.90 -5.78
N THR A 100 15.10 -3.06 -6.61
CA THR A 100 13.66 -3.10 -6.93
C THR A 100 13.32 -4.42 -7.62
N HIS A 101 14.07 -4.82 -8.64
CA HIS A 101 13.89 -6.10 -9.33
C HIS A 101 13.98 -7.30 -8.37
N LEU A 102 15.00 -7.32 -7.50
CA LEU A 102 15.12 -8.38 -6.48
C LEU A 102 13.93 -8.38 -5.52
N THR A 103 13.47 -7.21 -5.10
CA THR A 103 12.34 -7.08 -4.19
C THR A 103 11.04 -7.52 -4.86
N MET A 104 10.84 -7.18 -6.13
CA MET A 104 9.71 -7.66 -6.93
C MET A 104 9.72 -9.19 -7.03
N ALA A 105 10.84 -9.80 -7.42
CA ALA A 105 10.97 -11.26 -7.44
C ALA A 105 10.62 -11.90 -6.09
N ARG A 106 11.09 -11.32 -4.97
CA ARG A 106 10.73 -11.81 -3.62
C ARG A 106 9.25 -11.65 -3.30
N VAL A 107 8.63 -10.55 -3.70
CA VAL A 107 7.19 -10.33 -3.52
C VAL A 107 6.38 -11.31 -4.34
N GLU A 108 6.77 -11.61 -5.58
CA GLU A 108 6.10 -12.66 -6.37
C GLU A 108 6.15 -14.01 -5.69
N HIS A 109 7.33 -14.40 -5.18
CA HIS A 109 7.52 -15.66 -4.47
C HIS A 109 6.63 -15.73 -3.22
N ILE A 110 6.59 -14.68 -2.40
CA ILE A 110 5.75 -14.62 -1.19
C ILE A 110 4.25 -14.63 -1.52
N ARG A 111 3.85 -13.98 -2.62
CA ARG A 111 2.44 -13.84 -3.00
C ARG A 111 1.93 -14.95 -3.90
N GLU A 112 2.81 -15.83 -4.38
CA GLU A 112 2.54 -16.87 -5.37
C GLU A 112 1.84 -16.32 -6.62
N ARG A 113 2.19 -15.08 -7.01
CA ARG A 113 1.60 -14.37 -8.15
C ARG A 113 2.64 -13.51 -8.86
N PRO A 114 2.71 -13.56 -10.20
CA PRO A 114 3.64 -12.74 -10.96
C PRO A 114 3.16 -11.28 -10.98
N PHE A 115 4.10 -10.36 -11.08
CA PHE A 115 3.81 -9.01 -11.54
C PHE A 115 3.43 -9.05 -13.02
N ARG A 116 2.70 -8.03 -13.46
CA ARG A 116 2.32 -7.86 -14.88
C ARG A 116 3.05 -6.70 -15.53
N GLU A 117 3.47 -5.76 -14.70
CA GLU A 117 4.02 -4.47 -15.06
C GLU A 117 5.07 -4.13 -14.02
N ASP A 118 6.05 -3.34 -14.42
CA ASP A 118 7.11 -2.85 -13.54
C ASP A 118 6.55 -1.89 -12.48
N VAL A 119 7.20 -1.84 -11.32
CA VAL A 119 6.82 -0.94 -10.23
C VAL A 119 7.83 0.20 -10.18
N PRO A 120 7.49 1.42 -10.65
CA PRO A 120 8.43 2.52 -10.64
C PRO A 120 8.78 2.94 -9.21
N VAL A 121 10.07 3.00 -8.92
CA VAL A 121 10.61 3.51 -7.65
C VAL A 121 11.50 4.70 -7.95
N GLU A 122 11.10 5.87 -7.45
CA GLU A 122 11.79 7.14 -7.67
C GLU A 122 12.25 7.73 -6.33
N THR A 123 13.32 8.52 -6.37
CA THR A 123 13.81 9.28 -5.22
C THR A 123 13.50 10.76 -5.39
N VAL A 124 13.07 11.41 -4.31
CA VAL A 124 12.82 12.85 -4.25
C VAL A 124 13.57 13.42 -3.04
N SER A 125 14.14 14.61 -3.20
CA SER A 125 14.83 15.27 -2.09
C SER A 125 13.84 15.75 -1.04
N ARG A 126 14.30 15.86 0.21
CA ARG A 126 13.49 16.38 1.32
C ARG A 126 12.89 17.75 1.01
N GLU A 127 13.69 18.64 0.44
CA GLU A 127 13.27 20.01 0.11
C GLU A 127 12.20 20.00 -0.97
N GLU A 128 12.38 19.19 -2.01
CA GLU A 128 11.39 19.02 -3.08
C GLU A 128 10.07 18.44 -2.54
N PHE A 129 10.12 17.42 -1.68
CA PHE A 129 8.94 16.85 -1.05
C PHE A 129 8.20 17.88 -0.16
N MET A 130 8.94 18.67 0.62
CA MET A 130 8.34 19.72 1.46
C MET A 130 7.68 20.80 0.60
N ASN A 131 8.31 21.23 -0.49
CA ASN A 131 7.76 22.24 -1.40
C ASN A 131 6.50 21.74 -2.14
N ASP A 132 6.48 20.48 -2.58
CA ASP A 132 5.33 19.90 -3.29
C ASP A 132 4.17 19.56 -2.33
N SER A 133 4.49 19.06 -1.12
CA SER A 133 3.48 18.77 -0.08
C SER A 133 2.83 20.04 0.48
N ALA A 134 3.60 21.13 0.65
CA ALA A 134 3.06 22.45 1.00
C ALA A 134 2.08 22.98 -0.08
N GLY A 135 2.23 22.53 -1.33
CA GLY A 135 1.30 22.80 -2.43
C GLY A 135 0.00 21.99 -2.38
N GLY A 136 -0.04 20.89 -1.63
CA GLY A 136 -1.21 20.03 -1.46
C GLY A 136 -2.31 20.65 -0.61
N ASN A 137 -2.00 21.67 0.19
CA ASN A 137 -2.97 22.38 0.99
C ASN A 137 -3.69 23.46 0.15
N ASN A 138 -4.49 23.00 -0.82
CA ASN A 138 -5.51 23.79 -1.52
C ASN A 138 -6.69 24.13 -0.57
N SER A 139 -6.39 24.35 0.71
CA SER A 139 -7.35 24.72 1.73
C SER A 139 -7.62 26.22 1.64
N SER A 140 -8.90 26.58 1.67
CA SER A 140 -9.31 27.98 1.68
C SER A 140 -8.69 28.72 2.88
N GLU A 141 -8.41 30.01 2.73
CA GLU A 141 -7.90 30.86 3.82
C GLU A 141 -8.79 30.79 5.08
N ALA A 142 -10.11 30.62 4.89
CA ALA A 142 -11.06 30.43 5.97
C ALA A 142 -10.83 29.13 6.75
N PHE A 143 -10.46 28.04 6.06
CA PHE A 143 -10.10 26.77 6.71
C PHE A 143 -8.81 26.92 7.51
N ARG A 144 -7.78 27.58 6.95
CA ARG A 144 -6.50 27.79 7.65
C ARG A 144 -6.69 28.54 8.96
N ARG A 145 -7.38 29.70 8.92
CA ARG A 145 -7.69 30.48 10.14
C ARG A 145 -8.50 29.71 11.17
N TRP A 146 -9.45 28.88 10.73
CA TRP A 146 -10.19 28.02 11.64
C TRP A 146 -9.30 26.94 12.27
N ASN A 147 -8.41 26.35 11.48
CA ASN A 147 -7.47 25.32 11.92
C ASN A 147 -6.48 25.90 12.94
N ASP A 148 -5.89 27.06 12.64
CA ASP A 148 -4.97 27.78 13.54
C ASP A 148 -5.64 28.03 14.90
N GLN A 149 -6.88 28.54 14.92
CA GLN A 149 -7.62 28.78 16.17
C GLN A 149 -7.84 27.50 16.98
N VAL A 150 -8.08 26.36 16.34
CA VAL A 150 -8.27 25.07 17.01
C VAL A 150 -6.97 24.61 17.65
N TRP A 151 -5.84 24.70 16.95
CA TRP A 151 -4.54 24.22 17.46
C TRP A 151 -3.92 25.17 18.49
N GLU A 152 -4.08 26.48 18.32
CA GLU A 152 -3.68 27.50 19.30
C GLU A 152 -4.47 27.33 20.61
N ALA A 153 -5.80 27.12 20.54
CA ALA A 153 -6.62 26.89 21.73
C ALA A 153 -6.28 25.60 22.49
N LEU A 154 -5.67 24.62 21.82
CA LEU A 154 -5.13 23.41 22.42
C LEU A 154 -3.70 23.58 22.94
N PHE A 155 -3.07 24.75 22.74
CA PHE A 155 -1.67 25.05 23.06
C PHE A 155 -0.66 24.09 22.41
N VAL A 156 -1.01 23.52 21.26
CA VAL A 156 -0.12 22.63 20.49
C VAL A 156 0.79 23.46 19.57
N VAL A 157 0.26 24.55 19.03
CA VAL A 157 0.95 25.49 18.14
C VAL A 157 0.91 26.89 18.78
N GLY A 158 1.96 27.70 18.55
CA GLY A 158 2.06 29.06 19.08
C GLY A 158 1.07 30.03 18.44
N GLU A 159 0.82 31.17 19.10
CA GLU A 159 -0.08 32.23 18.62
C GLU A 159 0.45 32.94 17.35
N GLU A 160 1.75 32.78 17.05
CA GLU A 160 2.43 33.35 15.89
C GLU A 160 2.68 32.32 14.77
N GLU A 161 2.38 31.04 15.02
CA GLU A 161 2.64 29.94 14.08
C GLU A 161 1.39 29.54 13.28
N ASN A 162 1.60 29.13 12.03
CA ASN A 162 0.56 28.49 11.24
C ASN A 162 0.51 27.00 11.57
N ALA A 163 -0.67 26.50 11.96
CA ALA A 163 -0.79 25.10 12.35
C ALA A 163 -0.56 24.13 11.18
N ASN A 164 -0.88 24.52 9.95
CA ASN A 164 -0.62 23.69 8.78
C ASN A 164 0.88 23.60 8.49
N ASP A 165 1.60 24.72 8.58
CA ASP A 165 3.05 24.75 8.34
C ASP A 165 3.80 23.92 9.39
N GLU A 166 3.39 23.98 10.66
CA GLU A 166 3.96 23.14 11.73
C GLU A 166 3.65 21.65 11.54
N ILE A 167 2.42 21.33 11.11
CA ILE A 167 2.03 19.96 10.78
C ILE A 167 2.85 19.44 9.59
N ASP A 168 2.98 20.22 8.52
CA ASP A 168 3.73 19.86 7.32
C ASP A 168 5.22 19.72 7.60
N SER A 169 5.78 20.53 8.50
CA SER A 169 7.16 20.37 9.01
C SER A 169 7.37 19.02 9.69
N VAL A 170 6.44 18.60 10.56
CA VAL A 170 6.51 17.30 11.24
C VAL A 170 6.40 16.15 10.24
N PHE A 171 5.43 16.20 9.32
CA PHE A 171 5.25 15.14 8.33
C PHE A 171 6.38 15.11 7.30
N GLY A 172 6.83 16.27 6.83
CA GLY A 172 7.97 16.43 5.93
C GLY A 172 9.25 15.82 6.50
N GLY A 173 9.47 15.98 7.81
CA GLY A 173 10.62 15.39 8.51
C GLY A 173 10.49 13.90 8.83
N ALA A 174 9.28 13.37 8.97
CA ALA A 174 9.06 11.99 9.42
C ALA A 174 8.87 10.96 8.30
N VAL A 175 8.44 11.37 7.11
CA VAL A 175 8.12 10.47 6.00
C VAL A 175 9.40 10.05 5.25
N SER A 176 9.73 8.76 5.24
CA SER A 176 10.86 8.23 4.45
C SER A 176 10.46 7.82 3.02
N GLY A 177 9.16 7.74 2.73
CA GLY A 177 8.63 7.38 1.42
C GLY A 177 7.13 7.11 1.45
N PHE A 178 6.51 7.07 0.27
CA PHE A 178 5.08 6.81 0.12
C PHE A 178 4.79 6.16 -1.25
N TYR A 179 3.64 5.50 -1.35
CA TYR A 179 3.07 5.09 -2.64
C TYR A 179 2.08 6.15 -3.11
N SER A 180 2.14 6.55 -4.37
CA SER A 180 1.21 7.50 -5.00
C SER A 180 0.17 6.75 -5.84
N PRO A 181 -1.08 6.57 -5.35
CA PRO A 181 -2.10 5.86 -6.12
C PRO A 181 -2.52 6.58 -7.40
N ALA A 182 -2.34 7.91 -7.44
CA ALA A 182 -2.69 8.72 -8.60
C ALA A 182 -1.70 8.55 -9.77
N GLN A 183 -0.45 8.19 -9.46
CA GLN A 183 0.64 8.08 -10.44
C GLN A 183 1.23 6.66 -10.52
N ASP A 184 0.67 5.73 -9.76
CA ASP A 184 1.08 4.32 -9.65
C ASP A 184 2.59 4.10 -9.49
N ARG A 185 3.19 4.84 -8.55
CA ARG A 185 4.63 4.74 -8.26
C ARG A 185 4.94 4.82 -6.77
N ILE A 186 6.10 4.30 -6.40
CA ILE A 186 6.69 4.46 -5.07
C ILE A 186 7.67 5.62 -5.12
N VAL A 187 7.57 6.52 -4.15
CA VAL A 187 8.48 7.65 -3.98
C VAL A 187 9.23 7.48 -2.66
N LEU A 188 10.55 7.50 -2.71
CA LEU A 188 11.42 7.51 -1.54
C LEU A 188 11.87 8.95 -1.28
N VAL A 189 11.77 9.38 -0.02
CA VAL A 189 12.22 10.73 0.37
C VAL A 189 13.59 10.60 1.01
N VAL A 190 14.61 11.09 0.31
CA VAL A 190 16.03 11.01 0.72
C VAL A 190 16.50 12.34 1.33
N ALA A 191 17.66 12.35 2.00
CA ALA A 191 18.24 13.61 2.41
C ALA A 191 18.87 14.33 1.20
N GLU A 192 19.20 15.60 1.39
CA GLU A 192 19.84 16.39 0.34
C GLU A 192 21.25 15.83 0.01
N GLY A 193 21.52 15.58 -1.27
CA GLY A 193 22.84 15.17 -1.77
C GLY A 193 23.12 13.66 -1.79
N GLU A 194 22.09 12.84 -1.63
CA GLU A 194 22.09 11.38 -1.85
C GLU A 194 21.37 11.02 -3.16
#